data_AF-X1LFR3-F1
#
_entry.id   AF-X1LFR3-F1
#
_cell.length_a   1.000
_cell.length_b   1.000
_cell.length_c   1.000
_cell.angle_alpha   90.00
_cell.angle_beta   90.00
_cell.angle_gamma   90.00
#
_symmetry.space_group_name_H-M   'P 1'
#
loop_
_entity.id
_entity.type
_entity.pdbx_description
1 polymer ?
#
loop_
_entity_poly.entity_id
_entity_poly.type
_entity_poly.pdbx_seq_one_letter_code
_entity_poly.pdbx_strand_id
1 'polypeptide(L)'
;MDYIEKSILIKDYTIISFSTKAKMNNNVIEKINLINQNLTNKNKGFIKVSVSITNKSMIDELEPFASSFEERIETLKLLNKYKIPNSVILKPILPFIDVEEYQEIINKASKYLRFLLVI
;
A
#
# COMPACT_ATOMS: atom_id res chain seq x y z
N MET A 1 -16.11 -7.61 -12.61
CA MET A 1 -15.84 -6.95 -13.90
C MET A 1 -16.74 -5.71 -14.08
N ASP A 2 -18.04 -5.79 -13.82
CA ASP A 2 -19.04 -4.78 -14.22
C ASP A 2 -18.97 -3.38 -13.52
N TYR A 3 -18.56 -3.31 -12.24
CA TYR A 3 -18.56 -2.03 -11.50
C TYR A 3 -17.42 -1.07 -11.90
N ILE A 4 -16.25 -1.61 -12.25
CA ILE A 4 -15.08 -0.80 -12.62
C ILE A 4 -15.34 -0.14 -13.97
N GLU A 5 -15.84 -0.88 -14.95
CA GLU A 5 -16.16 -0.33 -16.27
C GLU A 5 -17.25 0.75 -16.19
N LYS A 6 -18.33 0.52 -15.43
CA LYS A 6 -19.36 1.54 -15.16
C LYS A 6 -18.78 2.81 -14.53
N SER A 7 -17.87 2.68 -13.56
CA SER A 7 -17.24 3.85 -12.92
C SER A 7 -16.37 4.67 -13.90
N ILE A 8 -15.68 3.99 -14.82
CA ILE A 8 -14.85 4.63 -15.87
C ILE A 8 -15.72 5.34 -16.91
N LEU A 9 -16.92 4.83 -17.18
CA LEU A 9 -17.87 5.44 -18.12
C LEU A 9 -18.58 6.68 -17.55
N ILE A 10 -18.78 6.73 -16.23
CA ILE A 10 -19.51 7.82 -15.56
C ILE A 10 -18.58 8.96 -15.10
N LYS A 11 -17.33 8.66 -14.73
CA LYS A 11 -16.35 9.66 -14.30
C LYS A 11 -15.22 9.82 -15.30
N ASP A 12 -14.91 11.05 -15.68
CA ASP A 12 -13.78 11.33 -16.57
C ASP A 12 -12.43 10.96 -15.98
N TYR A 13 -12.32 10.86 -14.66
CA TYR A 13 -11.10 10.46 -13.96
C TYR A 13 -11.43 9.72 -12.66
N THR A 14 -10.83 8.54 -12.46
CA THR A 14 -11.08 7.67 -11.30
C THR A 14 -9.78 7.35 -10.55
N ILE A 15 -9.74 7.67 -9.26
CA ILE A 15 -8.67 7.25 -8.36
C ILE A 15 -9.18 6.07 -7.54
N ILE A 16 -8.55 4.91 -7.68
CA ILE A 16 -8.83 3.74 -6.84
C ILE A 16 -7.74 3.69 -5.76
N SER A 17 -8.13 3.96 -4.52
CA SER A 17 -7.21 3.94 -3.38
C SER A 17 -7.65 2.90 -2.36
N PHE A 18 -6.74 2.00 -1.98
CA PHE A 18 -6.98 1.03 -0.91
C PHE A 18 -5.72 0.76 -0.09
N SER A 19 -5.90 0.17 1.08
CA SER A 19 -4.81 -0.20 1.98
C SER A 19 -4.79 -1.70 2.28
N THR A 20 -3.62 -2.27 2.51
CA THR A 20 -3.45 -3.68 2.86
C THR A 20 -2.53 -3.86 4.08
N LYS A 21 -2.79 -4.91 4.86
CA LYS A 21 -1.85 -5.50 5.84
C LYS A 21 -1.35 -6.88 5.42
N ALA A 22 -1.71 -7.31 4.21
CA ALA A 22 -1.35 -8.61 3.66
C ALA A 22 -0.16 -8.47 2.70
N LYS A 23 0.67 -9.51 2.69
CA LYS A 23 1.73 -9.71 1.71
C LYS A 23 1.14 -9.78 0.31
N MET A 24 1.72 -9.03 -0.63
CA MET A 24 1.44 -9.20 -2.05
C MET A 24 2.59 -9.94 -2.73
N ASN A 25 2.25 -10.82 -3.67
CA ASN A 25 3.22 -11.48 -4.55
C ASN A 25 3.17 -10.85 -5.95
N ASN A 26 4.09 -11.28 -6.83
CA ASN A 26 4.18 -10.75 -8.20
C ASN A 26 2.86 -10.88 -8.98
N ASN A 27 2.17 -12.02 -8.90
CA ASN A 27 0.91 -12.24 -9.62
C ASN A 27 -0.18 -11.22 -9.23
N VAL A 28 -0.30 -10.92 -7.93
CA VAL A 28 -1.25 -9.89 -7.45
C VAL A 28 -0.85 -8.50 -7.96
N ILE A 29 0.43 -8.15 -7.85
CA ILE A 29 0.93 -6.83 -8.28
C ILE A 29 0.84 -6.65 -9.80
N GLU A 30 1.09 -7.69 -10.59
CA GLU A 30 0.95 -7.69 -12.05
C GLU A 30 -0.49 -7.41 -12.47
N LYS A 31 -1.48 -8.03 -11.79
CA LYS A 31 -2.91 -7.76 -12.04
C LYS A 31 -3.27 -6.31 -11.70
N ILE A 32 -2.80 -5.81 -10.55
CA ILE A 32 -3.01 -4.40 -10.17
C ILE A 32 -2.36 -3.48 -11.21
N ASN A 33 -1.13 -3.77 -11.63
CA ASN A 33 -0.40 -2.98 -12.62
C ASN A 33 -1.11 -2.97 -13.98
N LEU A 34 -1.66 -4.10 -14.44
CA LEU A 34 -2.43 -4.17 -15.67
C LEU A 34 -3.64 -3.23 -15.63
N ILE A 35 -4.41 -3.24 -14.54
CA ILE A 35 -5.55 -2.35 -14.36
C ILE A 35 -5.08 -0.88 -14.29
N ASN A 36 -3.99 -0.62 -13.55
CA ASN A 36 -3.42 0.72 -13.44
C ASN A 36 -2.98 1.27 -14.80
N GLN A 37 -2.28 0.46 -15.62
CA GLN A 37 -1.86 0.82 -16.98
C GLN A 37 -3.04 1.15 -17.89
N ASN A 38 -4.14 0.38 -17.80
CA ASN A 38 -5.35 0.66 -18.55
C ASN A 38 -5.97 2.03 -18.18
N LEU A 39 -5.91 2.42 -16.91
CA LEU A 39 -6.39 3.72 -16.45
C LEU A 39 -5.43 4.85 -16.87
N THR A 40 -4.12 4.68 -16.65
CA THR A 40 -3.13 5.74 -16.91
C THR A 40 -2.95 6.00 -18.40
N ASN A 41 -2.91 4.96 -19.24
CA ASN A 41 -2.68 5.12 -20.69
C ASN A 41 -3.87 5.77 -21.40
N LYS A 42 -5.08 5.65 -20.83
CA LYS A 42 -6.29 6.34 -21.32
C LYS A 42 -6.49 7.70 -20.67
N ASN A 43 -5.58 8.13 -19.79
CA ASN A 43 -5.72 9.33 -18.96
C ASN A 43 -7.04 9.36 -18.15
N LYS A 44 -7.50 8.19 -17.71
CA LYS A 44 -8.78 8.00 -16.98
C LYS A 44 -8.59 7.76 -15.49
N GLY A 45 -7.36 7.77 -14.97
CA GLY A 45 -7.12 7.58 -13.54
C GLY A 45 -5.83 6.85 -13.19
N PHE A 46 -5.75 6.40 -11.93
CA PHE A 46 -4.69 5.52 -11.43
C PHE A 46 -5.13 4.77 -10.17
N ILE A 47 -4.35 3.77 -9.79
CA ILE A 47 -4.46 3.02 -8.54
C ILE A 47 -3.38 3.48 -7.57
N LYS A 48 -3.78 3.79 -6.33
CA LYS A 48 -2.88 3.99 -5.20
C LYS A 48 -3.04 2.84 -4.21
N VAL A 49 -1.92 2.23 -3.81
CA VAL A 49 -1.92 1.16 -2.81
C VAL A 49 -1.16 1.61 -1.57
N SER A 50 -1.82 1.56 -0.42
CA SER A 50 -1.17 1.85 0.86
C SER A 50 -0.86 0.57 1.62
N VAL A 51 0.28 0.52 2.30
CA VAL A 51 0.61 -0.59 3.21
C VAL A 51 0.49 -0.10 4.64
N SER A 52 -0.40 -0.71 5.41
CA SER A 52 -0.68 -0.32 6.78
C SER A 52 0.29 -1.02 7.74
N ILE A 53 1.00 -0.25 8.56
CA ILE A 53 1.93 -0.74 9.56
C ILE A 53 1.49 -0.17 10.91
N THR A 54 1.24 -1.03 11.89
CA THR A 54 0.80 -0.63 13.23
C THR A 54 1.99 -0.55 14.18
N ASN A 55 2.81 -1.59 14.14
CA ASN A 55 4.04 -1.78 14.90
C ASN A 55 4.91 -2.80 14.12
N LYS A 56 6.11 -3.07 14.61
CA LYS A 56 7.04 -4.09 14.11
C LYS A 56 7.24 -5.20 15.14
N SER A 57 7.32 -4.88 16.43
CA SER A 57 7.74 -5.82 17.49
C SER A 57 6.64 -6.74 18.01
N MET A 58 5.37 -6.34 17.90
CA MET A 58 4.22 -7.01 18.51
C MET A 58 3.15 -7.43 17.48
N ILE A 59 3.54 -7.64 16.21
CA ILE A 59 2.59 -7.97 15.15
C ILE A 59 1.86 -9.29 15.45
N ASP A 60 2.57 -10.30 15.91
CA ASP A 60 1.98 -11.62 16.16
C ASP A 60 0.95 -11.61 17.32
N GLU A 61 1.11 -10.68 18.27
CA GLU A 61 0.19 -10.51 19.39
C GLU A 61 -1.00 -9.62 19.03
N LEU A 62 -0.74 -8.46 18.40
CA LEU A 62 -1.76 -7.44 18.14
C LEU A 62 -2.51 -7.66 16.82
N GLU A 63 -1.90 -8.36 15.86
CA GLU A 63 -2.43 -8.60 14.51
C GLU A 63 -2.12 -10.03 14.01
N PRO A 64 -2.49 -11.11 14.73
CA PRO A 64 -2.01 -12.49 14.51
C PRO A 64 -2.29 -13.10 13.12
N PHE A 65 -3.21 -12.52 12.34
CA PHE A 65 -3.56 -12.98 11.00
C PHE A 65 -3.08 -12.02 9.89
N ALA A 66 -2.39 -10.94 10.25
CA ALA A 66 -1.77 -10.03 9.31
C ALA A 66 -0.39 -10.52 8.89
N SER A 67 0.17 -9.96 7.81
CA SER A 67 1.55 -10.29 7.45
C SER A 67 2.54 -9.61 8.37
N SER A 68 3.73 -10.19 8.47
CA SER A 68 4.86 -9.63 9.22
C SER A 68 5.28 -8.25 8.68
N PHE A 69 6.04 -7.50 9.49
CA PHE A 69 6.60 -6.20 9.08
C PHE A 69 7.45 -6.33 7.81
N GLU A 70 8.31 -7.35 7.76
CA GLU A 70 9.20 -7.57 6.61
C GLU A 70 8.41 -7.88 5.32
N GLU A 71 7.32 -8.64 5.41
CA GLU A 71 6.46 -8.90 4.26
C GLU A 71 5.71 -7.66 3.78
N ARG A 72 5.36 -6.75 4.69
CA ARG A 72 4.80 -5.44 4.37
C ARG A 72 5.84 -4.58 3.65
N ILE A 73 7.11 -4.60 4.09
CA ILE A 73 8.22 -3.91 3.40
C ILE A 73 8.47 -4.50 2.00
N GLU A 74 8.48 -5.83 1.84
CA GLU A 74 8.62 -6.45 0.51
C GLU A 74 7.44 -6.09 -0.41
N THR A 75 6.24 -5.94 0.13
CA THR A 75 5.08 -5.43 -0.63
C THR A 75 5.32 -3.99 -1.13
N LEU A 76 5.85 -3.09 -0.28
CA LEU A 76 6.22 -1.73 -0.70
C LEU A 76 7.28 -1.73 -1.80
N LYS A 77 8.30 -2.57 -1.67
CA LYS A 77 9.36 -2.73 -2.66
C LYS A 77 8.83 -3.22 -4.00
N LEU A 78 7.88 -4.17 -3.99
CA LEU A 78 7.21 -4.60 -5.22
C LEU A 78 6.38 -3.48 -5.84
N LEU A 79 5.55 -2.77 -5.06
CA LEU A 79 4.77 -1.63 -5.55
C LEU A 79 5.68 -0.55 -6.18
N ASN A 80 6.82 -0.26 -5.54
CA ASN A 80 7.83 0.66 -6.05
C ASN A 80 8.44 0.19 -7.37
N LYS A 81 8.84 -1.09 -7.45
CA LYS A 81 9.39 -1.71 -8.67
C LYS A 81 8.45 -1.57 -9.87
N TYR A 82 7.16 -1.77 -9.65
CA TYR A 82 6.12 -1.62 -10.68
C TYR A 82 5.67 -0.17 -10.89
N LYS A 83 6.28 0.80 -10.22
CA LYS A 83 5.96 2.23 -10.31
C LYS A 83 4.50 2.55 -9.96
N ILE A 84 3.86 1.72 -9.14
CA ILE A 84 2.50 1.94 -8.65
C ILE A 84 2.56 2.99 -7.53
N PRO A 85 1.76 4.08 -7.60
CA PRO A 85 1.65 5.04 -6.51
C PRO A 85 1.36 4.34 -5.17
N ASN A 86 2.22 4.59 -4.18
CA ASN A 86 2.11 3.92 -2.89
C ASN A 86 2.47 4.82 -1.73
N SER A 87 1.97 4.44 -0.55
CA SER A 87 2.25 5.09 0.74
C SER A 87 2.26 4.06 1.86
N VAL A 88 2.87 4.42 3.00
CA VAL A 88 2.61 3.74 4.27
C VAL A 88 1.48 4.46 4.99
N ILE A 89 0.67 3.71 5.74
CA ILE A 89 -0.23 4.25 6.76
C ILE A 89 0.26 3.72 8.10
N LEU A 90 0.71 4.63 8.97
CA LEU A 90 1.18 4.29 10.30
C LEU A 90 0.07 4.52 11.32
N LYS A 91 -0.75 3.50 11.60
CA LYS A 91 -1.87 3.62 12.54
C LYS A 91 -2.33 2.27 13.15
N PRO A 92 -2.84 2.27 14.39
CA PRO A 92 -2.73 3.37 15.37
C PRO A 92 -1.29 3.59 15.83
N ILE A 93 -0.98 4.79 16.32
CA ILE A 93 0.20 5.01 17.16
C ILE A 93 -0.13 4.50 18.56
N LEU A 94 0.61 3.50 19.01
CA LEU A 94 0.37 2.79 20.26
C LEU A 94 1.25 3.41 21.35
N PRO A 95 0.67 3.79 22.51
CA PRO A 95 1.40 4.54 23.54
C PRO A 95 2.47 3.71 24.26
N PHE A 96 2.47 2.39 24.08
CA PHE A 96 3.41 1.45 24.67
C PHE A 96 4.47 0.95 23.67
N ILE A 97 4.47 1.46 22.44
CA ILE A 97 5.52 1.20 21.45
C ILE A 97 6.48 2.39 21.44
N ASP A 98 7.77 2.11 21.52
CA ASP A 98 8.81 3.13 21.54
C ASP A 98 8.83 3.96 20.25
N VAL A 99 9.15 5.25 20.38
CA VAL A 99 9.21 6.20 19.25
C VAL A 99 10.28 5.76 18.24
N GLU A 100 11.37 5.16 18.71
CA GLU A 100 12.47 4.62 17.92
C GLU A 100 11.98 3.53 16.94
N GLU A 101 10.98 2.72 17.32
CA GLU A 101 10.39 1.73 16.42
C GLU A 101 9.67 2.42 15.25
N TYR A 102 8.91 3.47 15.52
CA TYR A 102 8.24 4.24 14.49
C TYR A 102 9.21 4.94 13.55
N GLN A 103 10.32 5.46 14.08
CA GLN A 103 11.41 6.00 13.28
C GLN A 103 12.03 4.92 12.38
N GLU A 104 12.25 3.70 12.89
CA GLU A 104 12.77 2.59 12.09
C GLU A 104 11.80 2.20 10.96
N ILE A 105 10.50 2.10 11.27
CA ILE A 105 9.44 1.83 10.27
C ILE A 105 9.49 2.88 9.16
N ILE A 106 9.53 4.17 9.52
CA ILE A 106 9.60 5.28 8.56
C ILE A 106 10.88 5.20 7.72
N ASN A 107 12.04 5.01 8.35
CA ASN A 107 13.34 4.93 7.67
C ASN A 107 13.44 3.75 6.71
N LYS A 108 12.82 2.62 7.04
CA LYS A 108 12.82 1.45 6.17
C LYS A 108 11.83 1.60 5.03
N ALA A 109 10.63 2.10 5.31
CA ALA A 109 9.60 2.31 4.30
C ALA A 109 9.99 3.40 3.30
N SER A 110 10.55 4.52 3.75
CA SER A 110 10.87 5.69 2.92
C SER A 110 11.74 5.38 1.71
N LYS A 111 12.57 4.33 1.79
CA LYS A 111 13.39 3.81 0.67
C LYS A 111 12.57 3.37 -0.55
N TYR A 112 11.30 3.04 -0.35
CA TYR A 112 10.41 2.49 -1.39
C TYR A 112 9.19 3.37 -1.66
N LEU A 113 9.00 4.42 -0.86
CA LEU A 113 7.85 5.30 -1.01
C LEU A 113 8.09 6.36 -2.07
N ARG A 114 7.05 6.63 -2.85
CA ARG A 114 6.96 7.90 -3.58
C ARG A 114 6.40 9.03 -2.72
N PHE A 115 5.48 8.70 -1.81
CA PHE A 115 4.86 9.62 -0.87
C PHE A 115 4.67 8.92 0.49
N LEU A 116 5.09 9.56 1.58
CA LEU A 116 4.80 9.11 2.94
C LEU A 116 3.61 9.88 3.49
N LEU A 117 2.63 9.17 4.06
CA LEU A 117 1.46 9.78 4.66
C LEU A 117 1.27 9.23 6.07
N VAL A 118 1.50 10.07 7.08
CA VAL A 118 1.25 9.75 8.49
C VAL A 118 -0.11 10.36 8.83
N ILE A 119 -1.11 9.53 9.16
CA ILE A 119 -2.46 9.96 9.57
C ILE A 119 -2.90 9.14 10.77
#